data_AF-A0A1J9PA09-F1
#
_entry.id   AF-A0A1J9PA09-F1
#
_cell.length_a   1.000
_cell.length_b   1.000
_cell.length_c   1.000
_cell.angle_alpha   90.00
_cell.angle_beta   90.00
_cell.angle_gamma   90.00
#
_symmetry.space_group_name_H-M   'P 1'
#
loop_
_entity.id
_entity.type
_entity.pdbx_description
1 polymer ?
#
loop_
_entity_poly.entity_id
_entity_poly.type
_entity_poly.pdbx_seq_one_letter_code
_entity_poly.pdbx_strand_id
1 'polypeptide(L)' 'MSYTLPKFLSMLRTNAGAKFFNPDFFEDRESKCLGKVIRTVKPVLQFPGGVVELRYNIGTRTNGVDQPRWPEDLMTEVVT' A
#
# COMPACT_ATOMS: atom_id res chain seq x y z
N MET A 1 -15.05 4.00 -15.92
CA MET A 1 -14.60 2.61 -15.64
C MET A 1 -15.24 1.98 -14.40
N SER A 2 -15.89 2.73 -13.51
CA SER A 2 -16.47 2.19 -12.28
C SER A 2 -17.63 1.19 -12.52
N TYR A 3 -18.39 1.36 -13.60
CA TYR A 3 -19.54 0.52 -13.94
C TYR A 3 -19.18 -0.95 -14.22
N THR A 4 -18.05 -1.21 -14.89
CA THR A 4 -17.62 -2.57 -15.25
C THR A 4 -16.84 -3.26 -14.14
N LEU A 5 -16.41 -2.52 -13.12
CA LEU A 5 -15.52 -3.00 -12.05
C LEU A 5 -16.12 -4.18 -11.26
N PRO A 6 -17.41 -4.19 -10.87
CA PRO A 6 -17.99 -5.33 -10.17
C PRO A 6 -18.04 -6.60 -11.03
N LYS A 7 -18.41 -6.47 -12.31
CA LYS A 7 -18.45 -7.62 -13.24
C LYS A 7 -17.05 -8.18 -13.49
N PHE A 8 -16.05 -7.31 -13.61
CA PHE A 8 -14.67 -7.72 -13.80
C PHE A 8 -14.11 -8.45 -12.56
N LEU A 9 -14.35 -7.92 -11.36
CA LEU A 9 -13.96 -8.59 -10.11
C LEU A 9 -14.67 -9.94 -9.92
N SER A 10 -15.94 -10.03 -10.30
CA SER A 10 -16.69 -11.29 -10.29
C SER A 10 -16.05 -12.31 -11.23
N MET A 11 -15.76 -11.93 -12.47
CA MET A 11 -15.06 -12.77 -13.44
C MET A 11 -13.70 -13.25 -12.92
N LEU A 12 -12.89 -12.35 -12.33
CA LEU A 12 -11.60 -12.72 -11.74
C LEU A 12 -11.75 -13.70 -10.58
N ARG A 13 -12.73 -13.50 -9.68
CA ARG A 13 -12.99 -14.42 -8.57
C ARG A 13 -13.38 -15.81 -9.07
N THR A 14 -14.26 -15.90 -10.05
CA THR A 14 -14.74 -17.18 -10.59
C THR A 14 -13.63 -17.96 -11.29
N ASN A 15 -12.81 -17.29 -12.11
CA ASN A 15 -11.86 -18.00 -12.98
C ASN A 15 -10.47 -18.16 -12.37
N ALA A 16 -10.06 -17.25 -11.49
CA ALA A 16 -8.68 -17.23 -10.97
C ALA A 16 -8.61 -16.72 -9.51
N GLY A 17 -9.71 -16.83 -8.76
CA GLY A 17 -9.81 -16.22 -7.43
C GLY A 17 -8.74 -16.71 -6.46
N ALA A 18 -8.47 -18.01 -6.45
CA ALA A 18 -7.45 -18.62 -5.59
C ALA A 18 -6.02 -18.12 -5.89
N LYS A 19 -5.75 -17.70 -7.14
CA LYS A 19 -4.44 -17.15 -7.53
C LYS A 19 -4.33 -15.66 -7.21
N PHE A 20 -5.33 -14.85 -7.58
CA PHE A 20 -5.23 -13.39 -7.42
C PHE A 20 -5.51 -12.90 -6.00
N PHE A 21 -6.34 -13.61 -5.24
CA PHE A 21 -6.77 -13.20 -3.91
C PHE A 21 -6.21 -14.11 -2.81
N ASN A 22 -5.07 -14.76 -3.04
CA ASN A 22 -4.38 -15.50 -2.00
C ASN A 22 -3.99 -14.54 -0.85
N PRO A 23 -4.48 -14.76 0.40
CA PRO A 23 -4.15 -13.93 1.55
C PRO A 23 -2.65 -13.74 1.77
N ASP A 24 -1.83 -14.73 1.38
CA ASP A 24 -0.37 -14.67 1.54
C ASP A 24 0.26 -13.53 0.75
N PHE A 25 -0.40 -13.02 -0.29
CA PHE A 25 0.09 -11.90 -1.10
C PHE A 25 -0.20 -10.53 -0.49
N PHE A 26 -0.87 -10.46 0.66
CA PHE A 26 -1.27 -9.21 1.29
C PHE A 26 -0.71 -9.09 2.70
N GLU A 27 -0.36 -7.87 3.07
CA GLU A 27 0.01 -7.47 4.42
C GLU A 27 -0.93 -6.39 4.93
N ASP A 28 -1.14 -6.37 6.24
CA ASP A 28 -1.88 -5.32 6.91
C ASP A 28 -0.86 -4.29 7.41
N ARG A 29 -0.97 -3.06 6.88
CA ARG A 29 -0.09 -1.94 7.23
C ARG A 29 -0.88 -0.89 8.01
N GLU A 30 -0.39 -0.53 9.17
CA GLU A 30 -0.94 0.60 9.92
C GLU A 30 -0.56 1.91 9.24
N SER A 31 -1.56 2.76 8.99
CA SER A 31 -1.37 4.13 8.53
C SER A 31 -1.71 5.07 9.68
N LYS A 32 -0.69 5.72 10.25
CA LYS A 32 -0.88 6.64 11.39
C LYS A 32 -1.57 7.92 10.93
N CYS A 33 -1.30 8.37 9.70
CA CYS A 33 -1.96 9.55 9.14
C CYS A 33 -3.47 9.37 8.96
N LEU A 34 -3.94 8.13 8.73
CA LEU A 34 -5.37 7.81 8.63
C LEU A 34 -5.95 7.21 9.92
N GLY A 35 -5.11 6.78 10.86
CA GLY A 35 -5.53 6.03 12.05
C GLY A 35 -6.25 4.72 11.69
N LYS A 36 -5.85 4.09 10.58
CA LYS A 36 -6.49 2.87 10.04
C LYS A 36 -5.46 1.85 9.61
N VAL A 37 -5.84 0.59 9.70
CA VAL A 37 -5.10 -0.52 9.10
C VAL A 37 -5.57 -0.67 7.66
N ILE A 38 -4.61 -0.64 6.73
CA ILE A 38 -4.84 -0.78 5.29
C ILE A 38 -4.21 -2.08 4.83
N ARG A 39 -5.00 -2.94 4.19
CA ARG A 39 -4.48 -4.12 3.53
C ARG A 39 -3.82 -3.74 2.20
N THR A 40 -2.53 -4.00 2.07
CA THR A 40 -1.74 -3.71 0.87
C THR A 40 -1.15 -4.98 0.29
N VAL A 41 -0.83 -4.97 -1.01
CA VAL A 41 -0.09 -6.07 -1.64
C VAL A 41 1.33 -6.10 -1.06
N LYS A 42 1.79 -7.27 -0.64
CA LYS A 42 3.16 -7.46 -0.14
C LYS A 42 4.17 -7.12 -1.24
N PRO A 43 5.30 -6.50 -0.88
CA PRO A 43 6.38 -6.31 -1.84
C PRO A 43 6.89 -7.67 -2.33
N VAL A 44 6.97 -7.86 -3.64
CA VAL A 44 7.53 -9.06 -4.27
C VAL A 44 9.06 -9.07 -4.14
N LEU A 45 9.68 -7.89 -4.12
CA LEU A 45 11.12 -7.74 -3.95
C LEU A 45 11.48 -7.88 -2.47
N GLN A 46 12.34 -8.86 -2.17
CA GLN A 46 12.89 -9.10 -0.84
C GLN A 46 14.40 -8.84 -0.88
N PHE A 47 14.94 -8.32 0.22
CA PHE A 47 16.37 -8.04 0.37
C PHE A 47 16.98 -8.96 1.43
N PRO A 48 17.18 -10.25 1.11
CA PRO A 48 17.78 -11.19 2.06
C PRO A 48 19.18 -10.71 2.45
N GLY A 49 19.48 -10.74 3.75
CA GLY A 49 20.74 -10.22 4.30
C GLY A 49 20.71 -8.74 4.72
N GLY A 50 19.57 -8.05 4.60
CA GLY A 50 19.37 -6.72 5.20
C GLY A 50 20.20 -5.60 4.59
N VAL A 51 20.79 -5.82 3.40
CA VAL A 51 21.66 -4.83 2.72
C VAL A 51 20.87 -3.62 2.23
N VAL A 52 19.55 -3.77 2.05
CA VAL A 52 18.65 -2.68 1.68
C VAL A 52 17.59 -2.51 2.76
N GLU A 53 17.56 -1.31 3.33
CA GLU A 53 16.50 -0.88 4.24
C GLU A 53 15.56 0.09 3.51
N LEU A 54 14.30 -0.29 3.40
CA LEU A 54 13.26 0.59 2.88
C LEU A 54 12.93 1.66 3.93
N ARG A 55 13.42 2.89 3.72
CA ARG A 55 13.31 4.02 4.69
C ARG A 55 12.46 5.20 4.22
N TYR A 56 11.68 5.04 3.14
CA TYR A 56 10.78 6.10 2.67
C TYR A 56 9.36 5.80 3.15
N ASN A 57 8.90 6.52 4.16
CA ASN A 57 7.53 6.41 4.71
C ASN A 57 6.65 7.60 4.34
N ILE A 58 7.15 8.56 3.57
CA ILE A 58 6.36 9.69 3.08
C ILE A 58 5.45 9.20 1.96
N GLY A 59 4.14 9.27 2.20
CA GLY A 59 3.15 9.00 1.16
C GLY A 59 3.29 9.99 0.02
N THR A 60 3.37 9.50 -1.22
CA THR A 60 3.42 10.36 -2.42
C THR A 60 2.04 10.90 -2.83
N ARG A 61 0.99 10.60 -2.05
CA ARG A 61 -0.39 10.97 -2.33
C ARG A 61 -0.80 12.13 -1.42
N THR A 62 -1.37 13.19 -1.99
CA THR A 62 -1.95 14.28 -1.22
C THR A 62 -3.11 13.76 -0.37
N ASN A 63 -2.91 13.70 0.96
CA ASN A 63 -3.97 13.39 1.93
C ASN A 63 -4.79 14.64 2.31
N GLY A 64 -4.40 15.83 1.80
CA GLY A 64 -5.02 17.12 2.16
C GLY A 64 -4.66 17.62 3.56
N VAL A 65 -3.74 16.94 4.23
CA VAL A 65 -3.26 17.21 5.59
C VAL A 65 -1.79 17.65 5.57
N ASP A 66 -0.97 17.05 4.70
CA ASP A 66 0.46 17.33 4.61
C ASP A 66 0.78 18.63 3.85
N GLN A 67 1.82 19.33 4.31
CA GLN A 67 2.38 20.50 3.63
C GLN A 67 3.05 20.12 2.29
N PRO A 68 3.11 21.04 1.31
CA PRO A 68 3.79 20.81 0.04
C PRO A 68 5.32 20.99 0.16
N ARG A 69 5.95 20.27 1.08
CA ARG A 69 7.42 20.27 1.27
C ARG A 69 7.94 18.89 1.65
N TRP A 70 9.23 18.68 1.47
CA TRP A 70 9.92 17.51 2.03
C TRP A 70 10.28 17.77 3.51
N PRO A 71 10.08 16.80 4.41
CA PRO A 71 10.62 16.85 5.77
C PRO A 71 12.12 16.55 5.74
N GLU A 72 12.84 17.03 6.76
CA GLU A 72 14.28 16.75 6.92
C GLU A 72 14.53 15.26 7.21
N ASP A 73 13.64 14.63 7.97
CA ASP A 73 13.63 13.19 8.23
C ASP A 73 12.62 12.49 7.30
N LEU A 74 13.12 11.64 6.40
CA LEU A 74 12.31 10.89 5.43
C LEU A 74 11.50 9.74 6.05
N MET A 75 11.70 9.48 7.34
CA MET A 75 10.84 8.62 8.16
C MET A 75 9.60 9.36 8.68
N THR A 76 9.51 10.67 8.47
CA THR A 76 8.36 11.49 8.87
C THR A 76 7.13 11.12 8.04
N GLU A 77 6.11 10.58 8.70
CA GLU A 77 4.90 10.10 8.03
C GLU A 77 3.89 11.23 7.72
N VAL A 78 3.89 12.31 8.52
CA VAL A 78 3.01 13.48 8.36
C VAL A 78 3.85 14.74 8.36
N VAL A 79 3.71 15.57 7.33
CA VAL A 79 4.49 16.80 7.17
C VAL A 79 3.64 18.00 7.60
N THR A 80 3.89 18.52 8.80
CA THR A 80 3.20 19.72 9.35
C THR A 80 3.87 21.03 8.95
#